data_AF-A0A3C0VKF6-F1
#
_entry.id   AF-A0A3C0VKF6-F1
#
_cell.length_a   1.000
_cell.length_b   1.000
_cell.length_c   1.000
_cell.angle_alpha   90.00
_cell.angle_beta   90.00
_cell.angle_gamma   90.00
#
_symmetry.space_group_name_H-M   'P 1'
#
loop_
_entity.id
_entity.type
_entity.pdbx_description
1 polymer ?
#
loop_
_entity_poly.entity_id
_entity_poly.type
_entity_poly.pdbx_seq_one_letter_code
_entity_poly.pdbx_strand_id
1 'polypeptide(L)'
;MYKSRFLQLLVFLTFFSCASNVFAEPYKILFGSCLKQDKPLNILDQIYREQPDAFIFLGDNVYGDTEAETMDALKQAYAVADEFLDRDSLGEIHAIWDDHDYGRNDG
;
A
#
# COMPACT_ATOMS: atom_id res chain seq x y z
N MET A 1 -53.75 -9.02 29.70
CA MET A 1 -52.75 -10.12 29.71
C MET A 1 -51.78 -10.14 28.53
N TYR A 2 -52.07 -9.53 27.36
CA TYR A 2 -51.16 -9.55 26.19
C TYR A 2 -49.96 -8.57 26.24
N LYS A 3 -50.09 -7.41 26.92
CA LYS A 3 -49.02 -6.39 26.99
C LYS A 3 -47.73 -6.88 27.65
N SER A 4 -47.84 -7.74 28.67
CA SER A 4 -46.67 -8.26 29.42
C SER A 4 -45.86 -9.28 28.59
N ARG A 5 -46.53 -10.12 27.79
CA ARG A 5 -45.85 -11.06 26.88
C ARG A 5 -45.20 -10.38 25.68
N PHE A 6 -45.79 -9.29 25.18
CA PHE A 6 -45.22 -8.50 24.10
C PHE A 6 -43.93 -7.77 24.54
N LEU A 7 -43.91 -7.23 25.77
CA LEU A 7 -42.74 -6.59 26.35
C LEU A 7 -41.61 -7.61 26.63
N GLN A 8 -41.94 -8.81 27.12
CA GLN A 8 -40.98 -9.89 27.32
C GLN A 8 -40.36 -10.39 26.00
N LEU A 9 -41.15 -10.47 24.93
CA LEU A 9 -40.67 -10.83 23.60
C LEU A 9 -39.72 -9.76 23.02
N LEU A 10 -40.04 -8.48 23.23
CA LEU A 10 -39.20 -7.36 22.79
C LEU A 10 -37.84 -7.34 23.51
N VAL A 11 -37.83 -7.61 24.82
CA VAL A 11 -36.59 -7.70 25.63
C VAL A 11 -35.71 -8.87 25.20
N PHE A 12 -36.31 -10.01 24.81
CA PHE A 12 -35.57 -11.18 24.31
C PHE A 12 -34.92 -10.91 22.94
N LEU A 13 -35.62 -10.21 22.03
CA LEU A 13 -35.10 -9.82 20.72
C LEU A 13 -33.93 -8.82 20.80
N THR A 14 -33.96 -7.90 21.77
CA THR A 14 -32.84 -6.95 21.98
C THR A 14 -31.58 -7.61 22.55
N PHE A 15 -31.71 -8.66 23.36
CA PHE A 15 -30.55 -9.38 23.92
C PHE A 15 -29.83 -10.23 22.88
N PHE A 16 -30.53 -10.77 21.88
CA PHE A 16 -29.94 -11.60 20.83
C PHE A 16 -29.15 -10.79 19.79
N SER A 17 -29.48 -9.50 19.62
CA SER A 17 -28.86 -8.63 18.61
C SER A 17 -27.47 -8.09 19.00
N CYS A 18 -27.00 -8.33 20.24
CA CYS A 18 -25.75 -7.78 20.76
C CYS A 18 -24.58 -8.78 20.74
N ALA A 19 -24.70 -9.88 19.99
CA ALA A 19 -23.60 -10.80 19.70
C ALA A 19 -23.02 -10.49 18.31
N SER A 20 -22.54 -9.27 18.10
CA SER A 20 -21.75 -8.93 16.91
C SER A 20 -20.35 -9.50 17.11
N ASN A 21 -19.96 -10.48 16.29
CA ASN A 21 -18.57 -10.87 16.23
C ASN A 21 -17.79 -9.71 15.60
N VAL A 22 -16.94 -9.05 16.39
CA VAL A 22 -15.96 -8.10 15.85
C VAL A 22 -14.86 -8.94 15.20
N PHE A 23 -15.03 -9.24 13.93
CA PHE A 23 -13.93 -9.71 13.10
C PHE A 23 -13.21 -8.48 12.58
N ALA A 24 -11.91 -8.40 12.84
CA ALA A 24 -11.06 -7.46 12.12
C ALA A 24 -10.93 -7.97 10.69
N GLU A 25 -11.24 -7.13 9.71
CA GLU A 25 -10.95 -7.46 8.32
C GLU A 25 -9.43 -7.65 8.15
N PRO A 26 -8.98 -8.65 7.38
CA PRO A 26 -7.57 -8.82 7.08
C PRO A 26 -7.01 -7.56 6.43
N TYR A 27 -5.86 -7.09 6.91
CA TYR A 27 -5.14 -5.96 6.32
C TYR A 27 -3.99 -6.50 5.46
N LYS A 28 -4.00 -6.22 4.15
CA LYS A 28 -3.03 -6.73 3.18
C LYS A 28 -1.94 -5.68 2.92
N ILE A 29 -0.72 -6.02 3.32
CA ILE A 29 0.47 -5.21 3.07
C ILE A 29 1.33 -5.92 2.03
N LEU A 30 1.69 -5.20 0.97
CA LEU A 30 2.68 -5.64 -0.01
C LEU A 30 3.99 -4.88 0.16
N PHE A 31 5.08 -5.51 -0.27
CA PHE A 31 6.43 -4.98 -0.17
C PHE A 31 7.12 -5.14 -1.51
N GLY A 32 7.94 -4.16 -1.89
CA GLY A 32 8.75 -4.24 -3.10
C GLY A 32 10.01 -3.39 -3.01
N SER A 33 11.03 -3.78 -3.75
CA SER A 33 12.29 -3.06 -3.92
C SER A 33 12.75 -3.19 -5.37
N CYS A 34 13.82 -2.48 -5.73
CA CYS A 34 14.48 -2.62 -7.02
C CYS A 34 13.57 -2.26 -8.20
N LEU A 35 12.81 -1.17 -8.08
CA LEU A 35 11.92 -0.66 -9.11
C LEU A 35 12.72 0.10 -10.17
N LYS A 36 13.27 -0.67 -11.11
CA LYS A 36 14.08 -0.12 -12.20
C LYS A 36 13.21 0.49 -13.30
N GLN A 37 13.05 1.82 -13.24
CA GLN A 37 12.13 2.62 -14.04
C GLN A 37 12.40 2.62 -15.56
N ASP A 38 13.60 2.21 -15.99
CA ASP A 38 13.98 2.10 -17.41
C ASP A 38 13.68 0.71 -18.01
N LYS A 39 13.02 -0.17 -17.24
CA LYS A 39 12.61 -1.51 -17.68
C LYS A 39 11.08 -1.66 -17.69
N PRO A 40 10.53 -2.65 -18.43
CA PRO A 40 9.11 -2.98 -18.33
C PRO A 40 8.69 -3.33 -16.90
N LEU A 41 7.81 -2.52 -16.31
CA LEU A 41 7.33 -2.67 -14.93
C LEU A 41 6.09 -3.57 -14.83
N ASN A 42 6.06 -4.69 -15.56
CA ASN A 42 4.89 -5.59 -15.65
C ASN A 42 4.45 -6.20 -14.29
N ILE A 43 5.31 -6.12 -13.27
CA ILE A 43 4.97 -6.55 -11.91
C ILE A 43 3.92 -5.66 -11.26
N LEU A 44 3.86 -4.38 -11.64
CA LEU A 44 2.88 -3.41 -11.10
C LEU A 44 1.45 -3.88 -11.37
N ASP A 45 1.17 -4.40 -12.56
CA ASP A 45 -0.15 -4.96 -12.90
C ASP A 45 -0.58 -6.10 -11.96
N GLN A 46 0.36 -6.92 -11.48
CA GLN A 46 0.06 -7.97 -10.51
C GLN A 46 -0.15 -7.39 -9.12
N ILE A 47 0.67 -6.41 -8.72
CA ILE A 47 0.54 -5.70 -7.44
C ILE A 47 -0.84 -5.03 -7.35
N TYR A 48 -1.29 -4.34 -8.40
CA TYR A 48 -2.60 -3.68 -8.42
C TYR A 48 -3.77 -4.67 -8.31
N ARG A 49 -3.66 -5.85 -8.93
CA ARG A 49 -4.69 -6.90 -8.83
C ARG A 49 -4.84 -7.48 -7.43
N GLU A 50 -3.81 -7.39 -6.61
CA GLU A 50 -3.88 -7.82 -5.22
C GLU A 50 -4.71 -6.87 -4.35
N GLN A 51 -5.01 -5.65 -4.80
CA GLN A 51 -5.77 -4.64 -4.04
C GLN A 51 -5.21 -4.48 -2.60
N PRO A 52 -3.94 -4.08 -2.44
CA PRO A 52 -3.34 -3.91 -1.13
C PRO A 52 -4.00 -2.76 -0.36
N ASP A 53 -4.06 -2.88 0.96
CA ASP A 53 -4.39 -1.75 1.83
C ASP A 53 -3.18 -0.81 2.01
N ALA A 54 -1.96 -1.36 1.92
CA ALA A 54 -0.72 -0.61 1.92
C ALA A 54 0.38 -1.26 1.07
N PHE A 55 1.25 -0.43 0.49
CA PHE A 55 2.46 -0.83 -0.20
C PHE A 55 3.69 -0.18 0.42
N ILE A 56 4.70 -0.99 0.75
CA ILE A 56 5.95 -0.53 1.34
C ILE A 56 7.09 -0.72 0.35
N PHE A 57 7.60 0.40 -0.13
CA PHE A 57 8.85 0.50 -0.87
C PHE A 57 10.03 0.31 0.07
N LEU A 58 10.85 -0.70 -0.19
CA LEU A 58 11.96 -1.13 0.66
C LEU A 58 13.33 -0.57 0.25
N GLY A 59 13.37 0.36 -0.71
CA GLY A 59 14.59 0.91 -1.28
C GLY A 59 14.82 0.46 -2.73
N ASP A 60 15.83 1.05 -3.37
CA ASP A 60 16.04 0.98 -4.82
C ASP A 60 14.75 1.34 -5.57
N ASN A 61 14.12 2.46 -5.19
CA ASN A 61 12.85 2.88 -5.78
C ASN A 61 13.04 3.42 -7.19
N VAL A 62 14.26 3.90 -7.49
CA VAL A 62 14.72 4.28 -8.81
C VAL A 62 16.21 3.99 -8.97
N TYR A 63 16.69 3.95 -10.21
CA TYR A 63 18.10 3.81 -10.55
C TYR A 63 18.55 5.05 -11.31
N GLY A 64 19.13 6.00 -10.58
CA GLY A 64 19.49 7.32 -11.08
C GLY A 64 20.97 7.64 -10.90
N ASP A 65 21.81 6.60 -10.86
CA ASP A 65 23.17 6.72 -10.34
C ASP A 65 23.98 7.79 -11.06
N THR A 66 24.67 8.62 -10.27
CA THR A 66 25.52 9.67 -10.83
C THR A 66 26.69 10.02 -9.92
N GLU A 67 27.85 10.21 -10.53
CA GLU A 67 29.06 10.75 -9.90
C GLU A 67 29.15 12.28 -10.07
N ALA A 68 28.16 12.90 -10.73
CA ALA A 68 28.13 14.33 -10.95
C ALA A 68 27.73 15.09 -9.68
N GLU A 69 28.15 16.35 -9.56
CA GLU A 69 27.70 17.24 -8.47
C GLU A 69 26.17 17.48 -8.52
N THR A 70 25.59 17.36 -9.71
CA THR A 70 24.16 17.58 -9.96
C THR A 70 23.39 16.26 -9.98
N MET A 71 22.27 16.19 -9.26
CA MET A 71 21.39 15.02 -9.19
C MET A 71 20.39 14.92 -10.35
N ASP A 72 20.73 15.40 -11.54
CA ASP A 72 19.76 15.49 -12.65
C ASP A 72 19.36 14.12 -13.18
N ALA A 73 20.28 13.15 -13.20
CA ALA A 73 19.97 11.75 -13.53
C ALA A 73 18.97 11.14 -12.53
N LEU A 74 19.20 11.37 -11.23
CA LEU A 74 18.31 10.91 -10.16
C LEU A 74 16.93 11.57 -10.23
N LYS A 75 16.87 12.89 -10.46
CA LYS A 75 15.59 13.59 -10.66
C LYS A 75 14.82 13.02 -11.85
N GLN A 76 15.51 12.76 -12.97
CA GLN A 76 14.89 12.17 -14.14
C GLN A 76 14.39 10.75 -13.85
N ALA A 77 15.15 9.95 -13.10
CA ALA A 77 14.75 8.61 -12.70
C ALA A 77 13.44 8.63 -11.89
N TYR A 78 13.31 9.53 -10.91
CA TYR A 78 12.06 9.73 -10.16
C TYR A 78 10.90 10.21 -11.03
N ALA A 79 11.15 11.14 -11.96
CA ALA A 79 10.11 11.60 -12.88
C ALA A 79 9.56 10.46 -13.76
N VAL A 80 10.44 9.61 -14.28
CA VAL A 80 10.05 8.45 -15.09
C VAL A 80 9.28 7.43 -14.25
N ALA A 81 9.72 7.14 -13.02
CA ALA A 81 9.01 6.22 -12.14
C ALA A 81 7.58 6.71 -11.80
N ASP A 82 7.41 8.01 -11.57
CA ASP A 82 6.11 8.61 -11.28
C ASP A 82 5.10 8.48 -12.44
N GLU A 83 5.58 8.51 -13.69
CA GLU A 83 4.72 8.32 -14.88
C GLU A 83 4.10 6.92 -14.96
N PHE A 84 4.76 5.90 -14.40
CA PHE A 84 4.30 4.50 -14.48
C PHE A 84 3.56 4.02 -13.23
N LEU A 85 3.61 4.77 -12.12
CA LEU A 85 3.00 4.38 -10.87
C LEU A 85 1.56 4.90 -10.78
N ASP A 86 0.60 3.98 -10.87
CA ASP A 86 -0.75 4.23 -10.39
C ASP A 86 -0.79 4.18 -8.85
N ARG A 87 -0.61 5.33 -8.22
CA ARG A 87 -0.56 5.48 -6.75
C ARG A 87 -1.89 5.12 -6.09
N ASP A 88 -3.02 5.37 -6.76
CA ASP A 88 -4.35 5.09 -6.21
C ASP A 88 -4.59 3.58 -6.09
N SER A 89 -3.91 2.78 -6.91
CA SER A 89 -3.97 1.31 -6.89
C SER A 89 -3.06 0.65 -5.83
N LEU A 90 -2.29 1.43 -5.05
CA LEU A 90 -1.33 0.92 -4.06
C LEU A 90 -1.78 1.03 -2.59
N GLY A 91 -2.92 1.67 -2.32
CA GLY A 91 -3.36 1.94 -0.95
C GLY A 91 -2.44 2.95 -0.23
N GLU A 92 -2.23 2.77 1.08
CA GLU A 92 -1.27 3.60 1.82
C GLU A 92 0.17 3.31 1.37
N ILE A 93 0.88 4.34 0.92
CA ILE A 93 2.27 4.20 0.44
C ILE A 93 3.25 4.60 1.54
N HIS A 94 4.15 3.68 1.89
CA HIS A 94 5.34 3.96 2.70
C HIS A 94 6.60 3.69 1.89
N ALA A 95 7.68 4.42 2.18
CA ALA A 95 8.95 4.23 1.50
C ALA A 95 10.16 4.45 2.42
N ILE A 96 11.17 3.61 2.24
CA ILE A 96 12.55 3.86 2.66
C ILE A 96 13.45 3.90 1.42
N TRP A 97 14.70 4.32 1.61
CA TRP A 97 15.71 4.48 0.57
C TRP A 97 16.80 3.42 0.71
N ASP A 98 17.46 3.09 -0.41
CA ASP A 98 18.73 2.34 -0.47
C ASP A 98 19.77 3.13 -1.29
N ASP A 99 20.90 2.52 -1.68
CA ASP A 99 22.04 3.19 -2.31
C ASP A 99 21.74 3.85 -3.66
N HIS A 100 20.88 3.25 -4.47
CA HIS A 100 20.47 3.82 -5.74
C HIS A 100 19.56 5.07 -5.63
N ASP A 101 18.99 5.33 -4.45
CA ASP A 101 17.98 6.38 -4.24
C ASP A 101 18.55 7.77 -3.93
N TYR A 102 19.87 7.89 -3.69
CA TYR A 102 20.49 9.16 -3.26
C TYR A 102 21.70 9.62 -4.08
N GLY A 103 22.07 8.91 -5.14
CA GLY A 103 23.04 9.41 -6.13
C GLY A 103 24.12 8.40 -6.49
N ARG A 104 25.10 8.17 -5.63
CA ARG A 104 26.21 7.25 -5.96
C ARG A 104 25.90 5.83 -5.46
N ASN A 105 26.01 4.86 -6.35
CA ASN A 105 25.92 3.45 -5.98
C ASN A 105 27.03 3.05 -5.00
N ASP A 106 26.74 2.17 -4.03
CA ASP A 106 27.72 1.66 -3.06
C ASP A 106 28.49 2.77 -2.29
N GLY A 107 27.83 3.89 -1.94
CA GLY A 107 28.38 5.12 -1.33
C GLY A 107 29.64 5.01 -0.45
#